data_AF-A0A0G0I2Z9-F1
#
_entry.id   AF-A0A0G0I2Z9-F1
#
_cell.length_a   1.000
_cell.length_b   1.000
_cell.length_c   1.000
_cell.angle_alpha   90.00
_cell.angle_beta   90.00
_cell.angle_gamma   90.00
#
_symmetry.space_group_name_H-M   'P 1'
#
loop_
_entity.id
_entity.type
_entity.pdbx_description
1 polymer ?
#
loop_
_entity_poly.entity_id
_entity_poly.type
_entity_poly.pdbx_seq_one_letter_code
_entity_poly.pdbx_strand_id
1 'polypeptide(L)'
;MKKQIKIPYNFFEKKAWIKNHYVCGVDEAGRGCLAGPVVVAAVVLPPNTPYQFPDSKKTTLKQRIEAFEWITQHAFYAVAFADHNLVDHINVYQATRHAAKNASLRLINQLYHTITPFHLNALITDALPLSLGQNNIPNQYELHHFPFGESISTTIAAASIVAKVVRDEYMNTMEHLFPHFTFGKHKGYGTANHLDELLTHGPSTIHRQTFIKSILDKGEHDQQTSIFNL
;
A
#
# COMPACT_ATOMS: atom_id res chain seq x y z
N MET A 1 1.97 4.67 31.83
CA MET A 1 1.35 3.78 30.82
C MET A 1 0.19 4.51 30.17
N LYS A 2 0.30 4.96 28.92
CA LYS A 2 -0.84 5.58 28.22
C LYS A 2 -1.84 4.47 27.91
N LYS A 3 -3.06 4.58 28.47
CA LYS A 3 -4.18 3.66 28.22
C LYS A 3 -4.44 3.68 26.70
N GLN A 4 -4.06 2.63 25.99
CA GLN A 4 -4.27 2.53 24.55
C GLN A 4 -5.79 2.41 24.34
N ILE A 5 -6.40 3.46 23.80
CA ILE A 5 -7.83 3.48 23.51
C ILE A 5 -8.09 2.36 22.49
N LYS A 6 -8.87 1.35 22.90
CA LYS A 6 -9.22 0.22 22.04
C LYS A 6 -10.34 0.66 21.10
N ILE A 7 -9.99 0.97 19.86
CA ILE A 7 -10.98 1.31 18.82
C ILE A 7 -11.78 0.04 18.49
N PRO A 8 -13.12 0.04 18.62
CA PRO A 8 -13.93 -1.12 18.26
C PRO A 8 -13.84 -1.44 16.76
N TYR A 9 -13.99 -2.71 16.40
CA TYR A 9 -14.03 -3.13 15.00
C TYR A 9 -15.17 -2.43 14.24
N ASN A 10 -14.81 -1.87 13.08
CA ASN A 10 -15.66 -1.07 12.20
C ASN A 10 -16.27 0.17 12.89
N PHE A 11 -15.59 0.78 13.85
CA PHE A 11 -16.10 1.96 14.57
C PHE A 11 -16.46 3.11 13.61
N PHE A 12 -15.57 3.44 12.68
CA PHE A 12 -15.77 4.54 11.73
C PHE A 12 -16.87 4.22 10.72
N GLU A 13 -16.87 2.99 10.20
CA GLU A 13 -17.86 2.49 9.25
C GLU A 13 -19.25 2.48 9.87
N LYS A 14 -19.43 1.93 11.07
CA LYS A 14 -20.72 1.91 11.77
C LYS A 14 -21.25 3.33 12.01
N LYS A 15 -20.38 4.25 12.46
CA LYS A 15 -20.73 5.66 12.70
C LYS A 15 -21.20 6.35 11.40
N ALA A 16 -20.54 6.07 10.27
CA ALA A 16 -20.87 6.66 8.98
C ALA A 16 -22.12 6.02 8.35
N TRP A 17 -22.20 4.68 8.31
CA TRP A 17 -23.24 3.94 7.60
C TRP A 17 -24.64 4.14 8.19
N ILE A 18 -24.77 4.37 9.51
CA ILE A 18 -26.06 4.73 10.14
C ILE A 18 -26.66 6.01 9.53
N LYS A 19 -25.81 6.92 9.03
CA LYS A 19 -26.22 8.18 8.38
C LYS A 19 -26.22 8.08 6.85
N ASN A 20 -26.03 6.89 6.30
CA ASN A 20 -25.80 6.67 4.87
C ASN A 20 -24.60 7.49 4.33
N HIS A 21 -23.58 7.71 5.17
CA HIS A 21 -22.33 8.36 4.80
C HIS A 21 -21.23 7.32 4.51
N TYR A 22 -20.14 7.78 3.92
CA TYR A 22 -19.03 6.94 3.47
C TYR A 22 -17.78 7.08 4.32
N VAL A 23 -16.95 6.03 4.33
CA VAL A 23 -15.60 6.03 4.91
C VAL A 23 -14.62 5.67 3.81
N CYS A 24 -13.53 6.42 3.70
CA CYS A 24 -12.43 6.13 2.79
C CYS A 24 -11.28 5.50 3.57
N GLY A 25 -11.00 4.23 3.32
CA GLY A 25 -9.85 3.50 3.87
C GLY A 25 -8.66 3.59 2.93
N VAL A 26 -7.46 3.73 3.49
CA VAL A 26 -6.21 3.87 2.71
C VAL A 26 -5.13 2.98 3.32
N ASP A 27 -4.43 2.23 2.48
CA ASP A 27 -3.30 1.40 2.89
C ASP A 27 -2.29 1.19 1.74
N GLU A 28 -1.06 0.81 2.09
CA GLU A 28 0.03 0.60 1.14
C GLU A 28 0.60 -0.82 1.09
N ALA A 29 1.17 -1.16 -0.06
CA ALA A 29 2.03 -2.32 -0.24
C ALA A 29 3.40 -1.91 -0.76
N GLY A 30 4.45 -2.62 -0.30
CA GLY A 30 5.80 -2.48 -0.87
C GLY A 30 6.72 -1.45 -0.23
N ARG A 31 6.36 -0.90 0.93
CA ARG A 31 7.18 0.12 1.61
C ARG A 31 8.61 -0.37 1.88
N GLY A 32 8.77 -1.61 2.35
CA GLY A 32 10.07 -2.20 2.69
C GLY A 32 10.81 -2.94 1.57
N CYS A 33 10.37 -2.84 0.31
CA CYS A 33 11.00 -3.57 -0.79
C CYS A 33 12.27 -2.85 -1.28
N LEU A 34 13.25 -3.62 -1.74
CA LEU A 34 14.46 -3.12 -2.40
C LEU A 34 14.20 -2.70 -3.85
N ALA A 35 13.17 -3.26 -4.48
CA ALA A 35 12.81 -2.99 -5.87
C ALA A 35 11.30 -2.77 -6.06
N GLY A 36 10.98 -1.99 -7.09
CA GLY A 36 9.63 -1.66 -7.50
C GLY A 36 8.97 -0.55 -6.67
N PRO A 37 7.74 -0.17 -7.05
CA PRO A 37 7.02 0.94 -6.43
C PRO A 37 6.50 0.61 -5.04
N VAL A 38 6.20 1.65 -4.28
CA VAL A 38 5.15 1.59 -3.25
C VAL A 38 3.82 1.80 -3.95
N VAL A 39 2.86 0.91 -3.71
CA VAL A 39 1.51 1.01 -4.24
C VAL A 39 0.58 1.37 -3.09
N VAL A 40 -0.23 2.40 -3.26
CA VAL A 40 -1.24 2.81 -2.27
C VAL A 40 -2.61 2.71 -2.90
N ALA A 41 -3.56 2.14 -2.17
CA ALA A 41 -4.95 2.11 -2.58
C ALA A 41 -5.80 2.92 -1.60
N ALA A 42 -6.82 3.57 -2.15
CA ALA A 42 -7.94 4.13 -1.40
C ALA A 42 -9.19 3.34 -1.77
N VAL A 43 -10.04 3.01 -0.80
CA VAL A 43 -11.29 2.26 -1.00
C VAL A 43 -12.42 2.91 -0.23
N VAL A 44 -13.61 2.95 -0.85
CA VAL A 44 -14.89 3.29 -0.23
C VAL A 44 -15.85 2.14 -0.49
N LEU A 45 -16.30 1.52 0.60
CA LEU A 45 -17.27 0.41 0.57
C LEU A 45 -18.71 0.93 0.57
N PRO A 46 -19.65 0.21 -0.05
CA PRO A 46 -21.07 0.47 0.11
C PRO A 46 -21.48 0.43 1.60
N PRO A 47 -22.43 1.28 2.03
CA PRO A 47 -23.00 1.19 3.36
C PRO A 47 -23.54 -0.22 3.64
N ASN A 48 -23.34 -0.69 4.87
CA ASN A 48 -23.77 -2.02 5.33
C ASN A 48 -23.14 -3.20 4.58
N THR A 49 -21.94 -3.03 4.01
CA THR A 49 -21.18 -4.14 3.42
C THR A 49 -21.06 -5.29 4.43
N PRO A 50 -21.60 -6.50 4.13
CA PRO A 50 -21.57 -7.63 5.05
C PRO A 50 -20.24 -8.39 5.00
N TYR A 51 -19.46 -8.17 3.94
CA TYR A 51 -18.21 -8.87 3.70
C TYR A 51 -17.14 -8.39 4.69
N GLN A 52 -16.54 -9.34 5.41
CA GLN A 52 -15.38 -9.09 6.27
C GLN A 52 -14.12 -9.37 5.48
N PHE A 53 -13.38 -8.32 5.16
CA PHE A 53 -12.11 -8.47 4.46
C PHE A 53 -11.07 -9.07 5.40
N PRO A 54 -10.42 -10.17 4.98
CA PRO A 54 -9.40 -10.80 5.79
C PRO A 54 -8.09 -10.00 5.74
N ASP A 55 -7.29 -10.10 6.80
CA ASP A 55 -5.96 -9.49 6.90
C ASP A 55 -5.09 -9.91 5.71
N SER A 56 -4.59 -8.94 4.93
CA SER A 56 -3.92 -9.19 3.65
C SER A 56 -2.63 -10.01 3.82
N LYS A 57 -2.04 -9.99 5.03
CA LYS A 57 -0.80 -10.69 5.38
C LYS A 57 -1.05 -12.12 5.87
N LYS A 58 -2.27 -12.43 6.32
CA LYS A 58 -2.66 -13.75 6.85
C LYS A 58 -3.49 -14.57 5.86
N THR A 59 -3.71 -14.04 4.67
CA THR A 59 -4.56 -14.63 3.64
C THR A 59 -3.75 -15.41 2.61
N THR A 60 -4.36 -16.47 2.09
CA THR A 60 -3.84 -17.16 0.91
C THR A 60 -3.99 -16.28 -0.33
N LEU A 61 -3.21 -16.58 -1.38
CA LEU A 61 -3.36 -15.87 -2.66
C LEU A 61 -4.79 -15.98 -3.19
N LYS A 62 -5.39 -17.18 -3.15
CA LYS A 62 -6.76 -17.42 -3.58
C LYS A 62 -7.76 -16.49 -2.87
N GLN A 63 -7.71 -16.44 -1.53
CA GLN A 63 -8.58 -15.57 -0.74
C GLN A 63 -8.39 -14.08 -1.06
N ARG A 64 -7.14 -13.64 -1.30
CA ARG A 64 -6.88 -12.25 -1.73
C ARG A 64 -7.47 -11.93 -3.09
N ILE A 65 -7.38 -12.85 -4.05
CA ILE A 65 -7.95 -12.66 -5.39
C ILE A 65 -9.48 -12.63 -5.32
N GLU A 66 -10.11 -13.57 -4.60
CA GLU A 66 -11.58 -13.57 -4.39
C GLU A 66 -12.06 -12.26 -3.73
N ALA A 67 -11.35 -11.78 -2.71
CA ALA A 67 -11.67 -10.52 -2.07
C ALA A 67 -11.45 -9.31 -2.99
N PHE A 68 -10.39 -9.31 -3.80
CA PHE A 68 -10.13 -8.27 -4.79
C PHE A 68 -11.21 -8.23 -5.88
N GLU A 69 -11.62 -9.38 -6.41
CA GLU A 69 -12.74 -9.50 -7.35
C GLU A 69 -14.03 -8.93 -6.76
N TRP A 70 -14.32 -9.25 -5.49
CA TRP A 70 -15.47 -8.67 -4.82
C TRP A 70 -15.36 -7.14 -4.74
N ILE A 71 -14.22 -6.60 -4.34
CA ILE A 71 -13.99 -5.14 -4.22
C ILE A 71 -14.19 -4.45 -5.57
N THR A 72 -13.63 -5.01 -6.64
CA THR A 72 -13.73 -4.40 -7.98
C THR A 72 -15.15 -4.39 -8.55
N GLN A 73 -16.01 -5.31 -8.11
CA GLN A 73 -17.40 -5.39 -8.54
C GLN A 73 -18.37 -4.55 -7.68
N HIS A 74 -18.06 -4.34 -6.40
CA HIS A 74 -19.02 -3.80 -5.43
C HIS A 74 -18.60 -2.48 -4.78
N ALA A 75 -17.33 -2.10 -4.85
CA ALA A 75 -16.80 -0.93 -4.16
C ALA A 75 -16.14 0.06 -5.12
N PHE A 76 -15.95 1.28 -4.64
CA PHE A 76 -15.15 2.27 -5.35
C PHE A 76 -13.74 2.24 -4.81
N TYR A 77 -12.76 2.24 -5.69
CA TYR A 77 -11.36 2.28 -5.31
C TYR A 77 -10.53 3.09 -6.29
N ALA A 78 -9.38 3.58 -5.82
CA ALA A 78 -8.36 4.18 -6.65
C ALA A 78 -6.98 3.73 -6.18
N VAL A 79 -6.04 3.67 -7.12
CA VAL A 79 -4.66 3.28 -6.84
C VAL A 79 -3.72 4.39 -7.28
N ALA A 80 -2.63 4.59 -6.54
CA ALA A 80 -1.52 5.43 -6.92
C ALA A 80 -0.19 4.73 -6.64
N PHE A 81 0.77 4.98 -7.51
CA PHE A 81 2.11 4.44 -7.43
C PHE A 81 3.07 5.54 -7.00
N ALA A 82 4.00 5.19 -6.12
CA ALA A 82 5.22 5.92 -5.90
C ALA A 82 6.38 5.03 -6.38
N ASP A 83 6.92 5.35 -7.55
CA ASP A 83 8.00 4.57 -8.15
C ASP A 83 9.31 4.69 -7.36
N HIS A 84 10.30 3.87 -7.76
CA HIS A 84 11.61 3.82 -7.12
C HIS A 84 12.33 5.17 -7.19
N ASN A 85 12.19 5.91 -8.30
CA ASN A 85 12.80 7.24 -8.47
C ASN A 85 12.23 8.24 -7.47
N LEU A 86 10.91 8.26 -7.29
CA LEU A 86 10.26 9.12 -6.29
C LEU A 86 10.70 8.70 -4.87
N VAL A 87 10.75 7.40 -4.58
CA VAL A 87 11.22 6.89 -3.28
C VAL A 87 12.65 7.33 -3.00
N ASP A 88 13.55 7.22 -3.97
CA ASP A 88 14.94 7.66 -3.82
C ASP A 88 15.06 9.19 -3.70
N HIS A 89 14.19 9.94 -4.37
CA HIS A 89 14.22 11.41 -4.37
C HIS A 89 13.69 12.03 -3.07
N ILE A 90 12.56 11.56 -2.56
CA ILE A 90 11.86 12.18 -1.41
C ILE A 90 11.77 11.30 -0.19
N ASN A 91 12.47 10.17 -0.14
CA ASN A 91 12.36 9.08 0.82
C ASN A 91 11.02 8.33 0.80
N VAL A 92 11.05 7.08 1.26
CA VAL A 92 9.90 6.18 1.20
C VAL A 92 8.69 6.69 1.98
N TYR A 93 8.90 7.37 3.11
CA TYR A 93 7.80 7.87 3.94
C TYR A 93 7.01 8.96 3.21
N GLN A 94 7.70 9.96 2.63
CA GLN A 94 7.01 11.02 1.88
C GLN A 94 6.45 10.50 0.56
N ALA A 95 7.13 9.56 -0.10
CA ALA A 95 6.65 8.91 -1.31
C ALA A 95 5.34 8.15 -1.05
N THR A 96 5.24 7.39 0.04
CA THR A 96 3.98 6.75 0.47
C THR A 96 2.89 7.79 0.74
N ARG A 97 3.18 8.88 1.46
CA ARG A 97 2.20 9.96 1.71
C ARG A 97 1.72 10.63 0.43
N HIS A 98 2.62 10.83 -0.54
CA HIS A 98 2.29 11.39 -1.84
C HIS A 98 1.33 10.48 -2.62
N ALA A 99 1.64 9.19 -2.72
CA ALA A 99 0.76 8.22 -3.36
C ALA A 99 -0.59 8.10 -2.63
N ALA A 100 -0.60 8.06 -1.30
CA ALA A 100 -1.82 8.03 -0.49
C ALA A 100 -2.73 9.23 -0.73
N LYS A 101 -2.15 10.44 -0.80
CA LYS A 101 -2.88 11.65 -1.17
C LYS A 101 -3.49 11.53 -2.56
N ASN A 102 -2.71 11.08 -3.55
CA ASN A 102 -3.18 10.95 -4.93
C ASN A 102 -4.30 9.92 -5.08
N ALA A 103 -4.16 8.74 -4.44
CA ALA A 103 -5.19 7.71 -4.43
C ALA A 103 -6.49 8.23 -3.80
N SER A 104 -6.39 8.87 -2.64
CA SER A 104 -7.53 9.43 -1.92
C SER A 104 -8.26 10.51 -2.73
N LEU A 105 -7.52 11.49 -3.27
CA LEU A 105 -8.11 12.58 -4.05
C LEU A 105 -8.78 12.05 -5.33
N ARG A 106 -8.16 11.10 -6.02
CA ARG A 106 -8.73 10.47 -7.22
C ARG A 106 -10.06 9.80 -6.91
N LEU A 107 -10.08 8.96 -5.87
CA LEU A 107 -11.30 8.26 -5.46
C LEU A 107 -12.41 9.22 -5.04
N ILE A 108 -12.08 10.20 -4.19
CA ILE A 108 -13.06 11.16 -3.69
C ILE A 108 -13.65 11.98 -4.83
N ASN A 109 -12.82 12.46 -5.75
CA ASN A 109 -13.28 13.19 -6.94
C ASN A 109 -14.25 12.31 -7.78
N GLN A 110 -13.86 11.06 -8.07
CA GLN A 110 -14.74 10.12 -8.77
C GLN A 110 -16.10 9.95 -8.08
N LEU A 111 -16.12 9.82 -6.75
CA LEU A 111 -17.34 9.63 -5.98
C LEU A 111 -18.27 10.86 -5.98
N TYR A 112 -17.71 12.07 -5.89
CA TYR A 112 -18.49 13.30 -6.01
C TYR A 112 -19.23 13.43 -7.34
N HIS A 113 -18.70 12.83 -8.40
CA HIS A 113 -19.34 12.80 -9.73
C HIS A 113 -20.25 11.59 -9.96
N THR A 114 -20.18 10.55 -9.12
CA THR A 114 -20.91 9.29 -9.32
C THR A 114 -22.10 9.13 -8.37
N ILE A 115 -22.00 9.65 -7.14
CA ILE A 115 -23.02 9.47 -6.09
C ILE A 115 -23.58 10.82 -5.71
N THR A 116 -24.91 10.96 -5.65
CA THR A 116 -25.57 12.19 -5.21
C THR A 116 -26.79 11.87 -4.34
N PRO A 117 -26.84 12.32 -3.06
CA PRO A 117 -25.79 13.05 -2.35
C PRO A 117 -24.63 12.14 -1.92
N PHE A 118 -23.39 12.58 -2.17
CA PHE A 118 -22.19 11.95 -1.60
C PHE A 118 -21.74 12.71 -0.34
N HIS A 119 -21.60 11.98 0.77
CA HIS A 119 -21.07 12.54 2.02
C HIS A 119 -19.99 11.64 2.61
N LEU A 120 -18.74 12.11 2.55
CA LEU A 120 -17.61 11.47 3.21
C LEU A 120 -17.60 11.83 4.70
N ASN A 121 -17.74 10.84 5.58
CA ASN A 121 -17.68 11.05 7.03
C ASN A 121 -16.25 11.03 7.56
N ALA A 122 -15.43 10.09 7.08
CA ALA A 122 -14.06 9.93 7.54
C ALA A 122 -13.12 9.40 6.46
N LEU A 123 -11.87 9.82 6.53
CA LEU A 123 -10.73 9.20 5.86
C LEU A 123 -9.83 8.56 6.91
N ILE A 124 -9.55 7.28 6.75
CA ILE A 124 -8.80 6.47 7.72
C ILE A 124 -7.63 5.74 7.05
N THR A 125 -6.48 5.70 7.73
CA THR A 125 -5.23 5.13 7.21
C THR A 125 -4.55 4.23 8.24
N ASP A 126 -3.83 3.19 7.81
CA ASP A 126 -2.94 2.42 8.70
C ASP A 126 -1.64 3.20 8.99
N ALA A 127 -1.54 3.75 10.20
CA ALA A 127 -0.35 4.44 10.72
C ALA A 127 0.29 5.54 9.81
N LEU A 128 -0.46 6.13 8.87
CA LEU A 128 0.05 7.11 7.91
C LEU A 128 -0.67 8.47 8.02
N PRO A 129 -0.12 9.47 8.72
CA PRO A 129 -0.72 10.79 8.80
C PRO A 129 -0.80 11.47 7.42
N LEU A 130 -2.02 11.77 6.97
CA LEU A 130 -2.30 12.44 5.70
C LEU A 130 -2.77 13.88 5.90
N SER A 131 -2.53 14.70 4.88
CA SER A 131 -3.13 16.02 4.73
C SER A 131 -3.48 16.21 3.26
N LEU A 132 -4.79 16.27 2.96
CA LEU A 132 -5.26 16.40 1.57
C LEU A 132 -5.36 17.86 1.12
N GLY A 133 -5.25 18.82 2.05
CA GLY A 133 -5.52 20.25 1.83
C GLY A 133 -7.01 20.56 1.88
N GLN A 134 -7.38 21.65 2.56
CA GLN A 134 -8.80 22.00 2.84
C GLN A 134 -9.60 22.36 1.58
N ASN A 135 -8.95 22.76 0.48
CA ASN A 135 -9.63 23.25 -0.71
C ASN A 135 -10.05 22.16 -1.71
N ASN A 136 -9.67 20.89 -1.47
CA ASN A 136 -9.83 19.82 -2.46
C ASN A 136 -11.07 18.94 -2.23
N ILE A 137 -11.79 19.12 -1.12
CA ILE A 137 -12.92 18.25 -0.75
C ILE A 137 -14.08 19.13 -0.25
N PRO A 138 -15.23 19.16 -0.96
CA PRO A 138 -16.38 20.02 -0.66
C PRO A 138 -16.97 19.93 0.75
N ASN A 139 -16.82 18.81 1.46
CA ASN A 139 -17.44 18.58 2.77
C ASN A 139 -16.40 18.41 3.88
N GLN A 140 -16.75 18.78 5.12
CA GLN A 140 -15.95 18.45 6.30
C GLN A 140 -15.96 16.93 6.53
N TYR A 141 -14.78 16.32 6.59
CA TYR A 141 -14.58 14.92 6.93
C TYR A 141 -13.57 14.81 8.08
N GLU A 142 -13.66 13.76 8.88
CA GLU A 142 -12.68 13.48 9.92
C GLU A 142 -11.46 12.74 9.31
N LEU A 143 -10.24 13.08 9.71
CA LEU A 143 -9.03 12.36 9.33
C LEU A 143 -8.47 11.61 10.53
N HIS A 144 -8.35 10.28 10.41
CA HIS A 144 -7.80 9.45 11.48
C HIS A 144 -6.69 8.54 10.96
N HIS A 145 -5.66 8.37 11.76
CA HIS A 145 -4.62 7.38 11.52
C HIS A 145 -4.36 6.60 12.80
N PHE A 146 -4.26 5.29 12.69
CA PHE A 146 -4.02 4.41 13.83
C PHE A 146 -3.28 3.17 13.38
N PRO A 147 -2.46 2.56 14.26
CA PRO A 147 -1.76 1.33 13.92
C PRO A 147 -2.73 0.16 13.82
N PHE A 148 -2.35 -0.84 13.02
CA PHE A 148 -3.11 -2.08 12.82
C PHE A 148 -4.47 -1.83 12.18
N GLY A 149 -4.54 -0.85 11.28
CA GLY A 149 -5.75 -0.42 10.61
C GLY A 149 -6.52 -1.57 9.97
N GLU A 150 -5.82 -2.47 9.28
CA GLU A 150 -6.39 -3.68 8.66
C GLU A 150 -7.20 -4.55 9.64
N SER A 151 -6.78 -4.62 10.90
CA SER A 151 -7.45 -5.47 11.91
C SER A 151 -8.67 -4.82 12.57
N ILE A 152 -8.83 -3.50 12.40
CA ILE A 152 -9.86 -2.70 13.08
C ILE A 152 -10.89 -2.17 12.10
N SER A 153 -10.53 -1.97 10.82
CA SER A 153 -11.37 -1.38 9.79
C SER A 153 -11.43 -2.28 8.57
N THR A 154 -12.64 -2.71 8.22
CA THR A 154 -12.92 -3.45 6.98
C THR A 154 -12.57 -2.62 5.74
N THR A 155 -12.69 -1.30 5.80
CA THR A 155 -12.34 -0.41 4.68
C THR A 155 -10.83 -0.32 4.47
N ILE A 156 -10.03 -0.26 5.55
CA ILE A 156 -8.57 -0.33 5.46
C ILE A 156 -8.13 -1.71 4.98
N ALA A 157 -8.74 -2.79 5.49
CA ALA A 157 -8.45 -4.15 5.03
C ALA A 157 -8.70 -4.31 3.52
N ALA A 158 -9.82 -3.76 3.00
CA ALA A 158 -10.09 -3.73 1.57
C ALA A 158 -9.03 -2.97 0.78
N ALA A 159 -8.60 -1.78 1.27
CA ALA A 159 -7.53 -1.02 0.65
C ALA A 159 -6.20 -1.80 0.63
N SER A 160 -5.86 -2.50 1.71
CA SER A 160 -4.68 -3.34 1.79
C SER A 160 -4.67 -4.44 0.74
N ILE A 161 -5.81 -5.11 0.55
CA ILE A 161 -5.98 -6.15 -0.47
C ILE A 161 -5.76 -5.57 -1.87
N VAL A 162 -6.39 -4.43 -2.19
CA VAL A 162 -6.21 -3.76 -3.49
C VAL A 162 -4.74 -3.40 -3.71
N ALA A 163 -4.09 -2.75 -2.74
CA ALA A 163 -2.69 -2.35 -2.84
C ALA A 163 -1.78 -3.58 -3.04
N LYS A 164 -2.04 -4.65 -2.29
CA LYS A 164 -1.25 -5.89 -2.35
C LYS A 164 -1.40 -6.61 -3.68
N VAL A 165 -2.63 -6.83 -4.15
CA VAL A 165 -2.89 -7.55 -5.41
C VAL A 165 -2.33 -6.77 -6.59
N VAL A 166 -2.59 -5.46 -6.66
CA VAL A 166 -2.09 -4.62 -7.76
C VAL A 166 -0.55 -4.57 -7.76
N ARG A 167 0.08 -4.48 -6.59
CA ARG A 167 1.54 -4.50 -6.50
C ARG A 167 2.13 -5.85 -6.88
N ASP A 168 1.55 -6.93 -6.39
CA ASP A 168 2.05 -8.28 -6.65
C ASP A 168 1.98 -8.60 -8.15
N GLU A 169 0.93 -8.15 -8.83
CA GLU A 169 0.79 -8.27 -10.28
C GLU A 169 1.79 -7.40 -11.05
N TYR A 170 2.04 -6.18 -10.58
CA TYR A 170 3.12 -5.35 -11.13
C TYR A 170 4.46 -6.09 -11.05
N MET A 171 4.80 -6.69 -9.90
CA MET A 171 6.07 -7.39 -9.75
C MET A 171 6.14 -8.69 -10.58
N ASN A 172 5.02 -9.38 -10.80
CA ASN A 172 4.95 -10.51 -11.74
C ASN A 172 5.31 -10.05 -13.16
N THR A 173 4.75 -8.92 -13.58
CA THR A 173 5.05 -8.32 -14.90
C THR A 173 6.54 -7.96 -15.01
N MET A 174 7.15 -7.43 -13.94
CA MET A 174 8.56 -7.06 -13.94
C MET A 174 9.51 -8.25 -14.07
N GLU A 175 9.17 -9.44 -13.57
CA GLU A 175 10.00 -10.65 -13.75
C GLU A 175 10.24 -10.96 -15.23
N HIS A 176 9.23 -10.73 -16.08
CA HIS A 176 9.38 -10.92 -17.53
C HIS A 176 10.32 -9.89 -18.19
N LEU A 177 10.41 -8.69 -17.64
CA LEU A 177 11.28 -7.62 -18.15
C LEU A 177 12.71 -7.72 -17.61
N PHE A 178 12.88 -8.35 -16.44
CA PHE A 178 14.17 -8.51 -15.76
C PHE A 178 14.41 -9.99 -15.45
N PRO A 179 14.77 -10.82 -16.45
CA PRO A 179 14.81 -12.28 -16.32
C PRO A 179 15.86 -12.79 -15.31
N HIS A 180 16.79 -11.94 -14.87
CA HIS A 180 17.77 -12.23 -13.82
C HIS A 180 17.20 -12.12 -12.40
N PHE A 181 15.97 -11.63 -12.26
CA PHE A 181 15.32 -11.41 -10.98
C PHE A 181 14.00 -12.14 -10.92
N THR A 182 13.80 -12.98 -9.89
CA THR A 182 12.53 -13.66 -9.67
C THR A 182 11.53 -12.75 -8.94
N PHE A 183 11.29 -11.56 -9.50
CA PHE A 183 10.42 -10.53 -8.91
C PHE A 183 9.00 -11.02 -8.66
N GLY A 184 8.48 -11.94 -9.46
CA GLY A 184 7.22 -12.63 -9.26
C GLY A 184 7.22 -13.61 -8.09
N LYS A 185 8.37 -13.96 -7.51
CA LYS A 185 8.47 -14.75 -6.27
C LYS A 185 8.68 -13.88 -5.06
N HIS A 186 9.80 -13.15 -5.00
CA HIS A 186 10.16 -12.35 -3.83
C HIS A 186 9.52 -10.96 -3.79
N LYS A 187 8.79 -10.54 -4.84
CA LYS A 187 8.04 -9.27 -4.90
C LYS A 187 8.89 -8.03 -4.62
N GLY A 188 10.19 -8.11 -4.89
CA GLY A 188 11.17 -7.06 -4.60
C GLY A 188 11.56 -6.91 -3.12
N TYR A 189 11.06 -7.74 -2.20
CA TYR A 189 11.56 -7.77 -0.82
C TYR A 189 13.00 -8.30 -0.76
N GLY A 190 13.79 -7.86 0.23
CA GLY A 190 15.17 -8.33 0.45
C GLY A 190 15.23 -9.74 1.02
N THR A 191 14.68 -10.72 0.31
CA THR A 191 14.83 -12.14 0.63
C THR A 191 16.26 -12.60 0.30
N ALA A 192 16.70 -13.72 0.88
CA ALA A 192 18.01 -14.28 0.57
C ALA A 192 18.24 -14.44 -0.95
N ASN A 193 17.24 -14.95 -1.66
CA ASN A 193 17.28 -15.10 -3.11
C ASN A 193 17.42 -13.75 -3.86
N HIS A 194 16.69 -12.72 -3.44
CA HIS A 194 16.81 -11.40 -4.09
C HIS A 194 18.17 -10.75 -3.84
N LEU A 195 18.74 -10.95 -2.66
CA LEU A 195 20.09 -10.46 -2.34
C LEU A 195 21.14 -11.17 -3.19
N ASP A 196 21.01 -12.48 -3.37
CA ASP A 196 21.89 -13.28 -4.24
C ASP A 196 21.80 -12.83 -5.72
N GLU A 197 20.58 -12.68 -6.25
CA GLU A 197 20.36 -12.16 -7.62
C GLU A 197 20.95 -10.75 -7.79
N LEU A 198 20.78 -9.88 -6.78
CA LEU A 198 21.30 -8.51 -6.79
C LEU A 198 22.84 -8.47 -6.78
N LEU A 199 23.48 -9.29 -5.96
CA LEU A 199 24.95 -9.36 -5.88
C LEU A 199 25.56 -10.04 -7.11
N THR A 200 24.85 -11.01 -7.69
CA THR A 200 25.32 -11.76 -8.87
C THR A 200 25.17 -10.95 -10.16
N HIS A 201 24.03 -10.27 -10.35
CA HIS A 201 23.67 -9.64 -11.62
C HIS A 201 23.78 -8.10 -11.60
N GLY A 202 24.02 -7.50 -10.43
CA GLY A 202 23.95 -6.06 -10.25
C GLY A 202 22.51 -5.53 -10.24
N PRO A 203 22.27 -4.27 -9.85
CA PRO A 203 20.92 -3.72 -9.74
C PRO A 203 20.22 -3.56 -11.09
N SER A 204 18.91 -3.83 -11.09
CA SER A 204 18.01 -3.48 -12.20
C SER A 204 17.61 -2.00 -12.14
N THR A 205 16.97 -1.51 -13.21
CA THR A 205 16.46 -0.13 -13.28
C THR A 205 15.32 0.15 -12.30
N ILE A 206 14.69 -0.88 -11.71
CA ILE A 206 13.59 -0.69 -10.75
C ILE A 206 14.03 -0.84 -9.28
N HIS A 207 15.32 -1.06 -9.03
CA HIS A 207 15.86 -1.04 -7.67
C HIS A 207 15.91 0.37 -7.10
N ARG A 208 15.59 0.50 -5.82
CA ARG A 208 15.69 1.75 -5.05
C ARG A 208 17.13 1.91 -4.61
N GLN A 209 17.86 2.80 -5.27
CA GLN A 209 19.30 2.96 -5.10
C GLN A 209 19.66 3.30 -3.64
N THR A 210 18.81 4.10 -2.98
CA THR A 210 19.01 4.46 -1.58
C THR A 210 18.90 3.27 -0.61
N PHE A 211 18.23 2.19 -1.01
CA PHE A 211 18.03 1.00 -0.17
C PHE A 211 19.12 -0.06 -0.38
N ILE A 212 19.64 -0.17 -1.60
CA ILE A 212 20.60 -1.22 -1.97
C ILE A 212 22.06 -0.80 -1.83
N LYS A 213 22.36 0.51 -1.73
CA LYS A 213 23.73 1.01 -1.65
C LYS A 213 24.57 0.29 -0.60
N SER A 214 24.09 0.20 0.64
CA SER A 214 24.82 -0.45 1.74
C SER A 214 24.94 -1.98 1.60
N ILE A 215 24.14 -2.60 0.73
CA ILE A 215 24.20 -4.03 0.42
C ILE A 215 25.32 -4.28 -0.58
N LEU A 216 25.38 -3.45 -1.63
CA LEU A 216 26.41 -3.53 -2.67
C LEU A 216 27.80 -3.21 -2.10
N ASP A 217 27.92 -2.12 -1.32
CA ASP A 217 29.19 -1.71 -0.69
C ASP A 217 29.79 -2.84 0.18
N LYS A 218 28.95 -3.63 0.85
CA LYS A 218 29.40 -4.78 1.66
C LYS A 218 29.83 -5.96 0.80
N GLY A 219 29.09 -6.27 -0.27
CA GLY A 219 29.43 -7.36 -1.18
C GLY A 219 30.79 -7.16 -1.85
N GLU A 220 31.13 -5.93 -2.23
CA GLU A 220 32.44 -5.59 -2.79
C GLU A 220 33.58 -5.80 -1.77
N HIS A 221 33.36 -5.39 -0.52
CA HIS A 221 34.35 -5.56 0.55
C HIS A 221 34.60 -7.04 0.88
N ASP A 222 33.55 -7.87 0.92
CA ASP A 222 33.68 -9.31 1.19
C ASP A 222 34.41 -10.03 0.04
N GLN A 223 34.13 -9.65 -1.21
CA GLN A 223 34.88 -10.16 -2.38
C GLN A 223 36.36 -9.77 -2.32
N GLN A 224 36.69 -8.50 -2.02
CA GLN A 224 38.08 -8.07 -1.85
C GLN A 224 38.79 -8.84 -0.73
N THR A 225 38.15 -9.01 0.42
CA THR A 225 38.74 -9.74 1.57
C THR A 225 38.98 -11.21 1.25
N SER A 226 38.11 -11.84 0.44
CA SER A 226 38.28 -13.23 0.01
C SER A 226 39.49 -13.45 -0.90
N ILE A 227 39.85 -12.45 -1.72
CA ILE A 227 41.02 -12.51 -2.63
C ILE A 227 42.34 -12.50 -1.83
N PHE A 228 42.36 -11.85 -0.67
CA PHE A 228 43.56 -11.77 0.19
C PHE A 228 43.73 -12.96 1.15
N ASN A 229 42.78 -13.89 1.19
CA ASN A 229 42.83 -15.09 2.03
C ASN A 229 43.16 -16.38 1.23
N LEU A 230 43.63 -16.25 -0.01
CA LEU A 230 44.24 -17.32 -0.82
C LEU A 230 45.77 -17.29 -0.70
#